data_AF-A0A955AFD7-F1
#
_entry.id   AF-A0A955AFD7-F1
#
_cell.length_a   1.000
_cell.length_b   1.000
_cell.length_c   1.000
_cell.angle_alpha   90.00
_cell.angle_beta   90.00
_cell.angle_gamma   90.00
#
_symmetry.space_group_name_H-M   'P 1'
#
loop_
_entity.id
_entity.type
_entity.pdbx_description
1 polymer ?
#
loop_
_entity_poly.entity_id
_entity_poly.type
_entity_poly.pdbx_seq_one_letter_code
_entity_poly.pdbx_strand_id
1 'polypeptide(L)'
;MQRNIYLAIVVIVCLMPTERVRGQGAALFLESFDSVPLRPPVDEDSNIQRAFSHVPPPGWIIDSDGVPSIGDPSIGVTEWEGWSITNFKFWTEVAGGNGDGPRDQFKSSSDSVIVADPDQWNDRGNPAEKLGPFKSALYTPKIPIHNLVDGASLNLRLDNSWLPGEKTSNGDSQQARIAVSFDGGPFEEIERWDSDPESPFFKPPALDEALIWSLDLPKNASDVVIQFLIGNAGDGGFWAMDQLMLISGCGAAVGDMTQDCVYESDDVDAFIEALRDVDGYNSSHSFPRHQVGDLTADFEMNFADIPGFVAKMNEEGVAVTVPSLIAAINGVPEPNLGMFFLVVSVAMLIGTRRCRDRA
;
A
#
# COMPACT_ATOMS: atom_id res chain seq x y z
N MET A 1 51.83 32.84 16.59
CA MET A 1 51.48 31.43 16.88
C MET A 1 50.08 31.41 17.48
N GLN A 2 49.26 30.42 17.11
CA GLN A 2 47.81 30.53 16.91
C GLN A 2 46.97 30.72 18.19
N ARG A 3 45.95 31.58 18.09
CA ARG A 3 44.78 31.60 18.98
C ARG A 3 43.75 30.61 18.42
N ASN A 4 43.48 29.53 19.15
CA ASN A 4 42.41 28.58 18.81
C ASN A 4 41.06 29.17 19.20
N ILE A 5 40.25 29.46 18.18
CA ILE A 5 38.82 29.77 18.31
C ILE A 5 38.10 28.43 18.16
N TYR A 6 37.52 27.92 19.26
CA TYR A 6 36.58 26.81 19.18
C TYR A 6 35.19 27.37 18.86
N LEU A 7 34.75 27.13 17.62
CA LEU A 7 33.42 27.41 17.14
C LEU A 7 32.48 26.31 17.67
N ALA A 8 31.60 26.65 18.62
CA ALA A 8 30.55 25.75 19.08
C ALA A 8 29.42 25.74 18.04
N ILE A 9 29.32 24.67 17.26
CA ILE A 9 28.21 24.40 16.34
C ILE A 9 27.05 23.92 17.20
N VAL A 10 26.02 24.76 17.37
CA VAL A 10 24.73 24.37 17.93
C VAL A 10 23.95 23.68 16.81
N VAL A 11 23.89 22.36 16.83
CA VAL A 11 22.97 21.59 15.98
C VAL A 11 21.59 21.66 16.63
N ILE A 12 20.75 22.56 16.13
CA ILE A 12 19.31 22.53 16.44
C ILE A 12 18.73 21.38 15.60
N VAL A 13 18.54 20.23 16.23
CA VAL A 13 17.67 19.19 15.67
C VAL A 13 16.25 19.72 15.78
N CYS A 14 15.74 20.30 14.69
CA CYS A 14 14.30 20.46 14.51
C CYS A 14 13.70 19.06 14.44
N LEU A 15 13.21 18.57 15.58
CA LEU A 15 12.17 17.54 15.61
C LEU A 15 10.97 18.13 14.89
N MET A 16 10.83 17.81 13.61
CA MET A 16 9.54 17.97 12.96
C MET A 16 8.58 16.99 13.64
N PRO A 17 7.37 17.43 14.04
CA PRO A 17 6.34 16.47 14.41
C PRO A 17 6.11 15.58 13.20
N THR A 18 6.23 14.28 13.40
CA THR A 18 5.70 13.28 12.47
C THR A 18 4.20 13.52 12.39
N GLU A 19 3.73 14.17 11.34
CA GLU A 19 2.30 14.17 11.02
C GLU A 19 1.92 12.72 10.66
N ARG A 20 1.31 12.01 11.62
CA ARG A 20 0.58 10.77 11.37
C ARG A 20 -0.55 11.12 10.40
N VAL A 21 -0.49 10.57 9.19
CA VAL A 21 -1.61 10.63 8.25
C VAL A 21 -2.79 9.87 8.88
N ARG A 22 -3.95 10.53 8.92
CA ARG A 22 -5.21 10.07 9.52
C ARG A 22 -5.81 8.88 8.76
N GLY A 23 -6.37 7.93 9.51
CA GLY A 23 -7.45 7.02 9.12
C GLY A 23 -7.22 6.18 7.88
N GLN A 24 -6.30 5.22 7.93
CA GLN A 24 -6.16 4.15 6.93
C GLN A 24 -5.70 2.88 7.65
N GLY A 25 -6.20 1.72 7.21
CA GLY A 25 -5.69 0.43 7.70
C GLY A 25 -4.16 0.37 7.67
N ALA A 26 -3.55 -0.26 8.66
CA ALA A 26 -2.09 -0.33 8.78
C ALA A 26 -1.49 -1.08 7.57
N ALA A 27 -0.56 -0.44 6.86
CA ALA A 27 0.27 -1.11 5.87
C ALA A 27 1.24 -2.06 6.59
N LEU A 28 1.02 -3.36 6.43
CA LEU A 28 1.86 -4.43 6.99
C LEU A 28 3.11 -4.67 6.15
N PHE A 29 3.02 -4.40 4.84
CA PHE A 29 4.08 -4.61 3.88
C PHE A 29 3.94 -3.64 2.71
N LEU A 30 5.07 -3.16 2.19
CA LEU A 30 5.18 -2.35 0.99
C LEU A 30 6.44 -2.75 0.21
N GLU A 31 6.32 -2.90 -1.11
CA GLU A 31 7.44 -3.08 -2.02
C GLU A 31 7.21 -2.30 -3.33
N SER A 32 8.13 -1.40 -3.66
CA SER A 32 8.16 -0.64 -4.92
C SER A 32 9.29 -1.07 -5.87
N PHE A 33 10.15 -2.01 -5.45
CA PHE A 33 11.32 -2.50 -6.19
C PHE A 33 12.41 -1.46 -6.51
N ASP A 34 12.19 -0.16 -6.30
CA ASP A 34 13.14 0.93 -6.56
C ASP A 34 14.47 0.79 -5.81
N SER A 35 14.45 0.08 -4.67
CA SER A 35 15.65 -0.15 -3.85
C SER A 35 16.59 -1.21 -4.43
N VAL A 36 16.14 -1.98 -5.43
CA VAL A 36 16.91 -3.08 -6.01
C VAL A 36 18.10 -2.53 -6.82
N PRO A 37 19.33 -3.01 -6.54
CA PRO A 37 20.48 -2.69 -7.37
C PRO A 37 20.33 -3.31 -8.77
N LEU A 38 20.26 -2.46 -9.79
CA LEU A 38 20.21 -2.88 -11.19
C LEU A 38 21.61 -2.97 -11.81
N ARG A 39 21.76 -3.82 -12.82
CA ARG A 39 22.97 -4.00 -13.63
C ARG A 39 22.79 -3.51 -15.08
N PRO A 40 23.89 -3.33 -15.84
CA PRO A 40 23.80 -2.98 -17.26
C PRO A 40 23.10 -4.06 -18.11
N PRO A 41 22.59 -3.69 -19.29
CA PRO A 41 22.07 -4.63 -20.29
C PRO A 41 23.14 -5.66 -20.70
N VAL A 42 22.68 -6.84 -21.11
CA VAL A 42 23.48 -7.94 -21.64
C VAL A 42 23.20 -8.14 -23.11
N ASP A 43 21.93 -8.37 -23.47
CA ASP A 43 21.52 -8.72 -24.83
C ASP A 43 20.80 -7.57 -25.52
N GLU A 44 20.07 -6.76 -24.76
CA GLU A 44 19.35 -5.61 -25.28
C GLU A 44 20.30 -4.43 -25.58
N ASP A 45 20.06 -3.75 -26.71
CA ASP A 45 20.85 -2.58 -27.12
C ASP A 45 20.28 -1.30 -26.52
N SER A 46 20.74 -0.94 -25.31
CA SER A 46 20.41 0.32 -24.65
C SER A 46 21.62 0.93 -23.95
N ASN A 47 21.62 2.27 -23.87
CA ASN A 47 22.63 3.00 -23.10
C ASN A 47 22.30 3.09 -21.60
N ILE A 48 21.14 2.61 -21.15
CA ILE A 48 20.72 2.69 -19.76
C ILE A 48 21.49 1.67 -18.91
N GLN A 49 22.50 2.13 -18.18
CA GLN A 49 23.42 1.27 -17.41
C GLN A 49 22.79 0.63 -16.16
N ARG A 50 21.64 1.12 -15.71
CA ARG A 50 20.83 0.55 -14.62
C ARG A 50 19.60 -0.07 -15.26
N ALA A 51 19.76 -1.19 -15.93
CA ALA A 51 18.72 -1.80 -16.77
C ALA A 51 17.86 -2.76 -15.97
N PHE A 52 18.43 -3.85 -15.45
CA PHE A 52 17.64 -4.93 -14.85
C PHE A 52 18.36 -5.65 -13.70
N SER A 53 17.66 -6.54 -13.01
CA SER A 53 18.18 -7.45 -11.99
C SER A 53 17.30 -8.69 -11.88
N HIS A 54 17.96 -9.86 -11.88
CA HIS A 54 17.35 -11.15 -11.49
C HIS A 54 17.49 -11.44 -10.00
N VAL A 55 18.15 -10.55 -9.25
CA VAL A 55 18.27 -10.65 -7.79
C VAL A 55 17.12 -9.82 -7.21
N PRO A 56 16.12 -10.45 -6.56
CA PRO A 56 14.99 -9.74 -5.99
C PRO A 56 15.36 -9.07 -4.65
N PRO A 57 14.47 -8.24 -4.08
CA PRO A 57 14.67 -7.69 -2.75
C PRO A 57 14.87 -8.78 -1.68
N PRO A 58 15.49 -8.48 -0.53
CA PRO A 58 15.78 -9.48 0.50
C PRO A 58 14.54 -10.29 0.91
N GLY A 59 14.67 -11.62 0.92
CA GLY A 59 13.62 -12.55 1.34
C GLY A 59 12.60 -12.92 0.26
N TRP A 60 12.56 -12.21 -0.85
CA TRP A 60 11.82 -12.63 -2.04
C TRP A 60 12.51 -13.79 -2.75
N ILE A 61 11.75 -14.55 -3.52
CA ILE A 61 12.25 -15.65 -4.35
C ILE A 61 11.69 -15.48 -5.76
N ILE A 62 12.57 -15.52 -6.75
CA ILE A 62 12.22 -15.70 -8.16
C ILE A 62 12.55 -17.15 -8.51
N ASP A 63 11.55 -17.89 -8.96
CA ASP A 63 11.66 -19.23 -9.51
C ASP A 63 11.48 -19.14 -11.03
N SER A 64 12.57 -19.37 -11.75
CA SER A 64 12.58 -19.38 -13.21
C SER A 64 12.84 -20.78 -13.76
N ASP A 65 12.76 -21.86 -12.97
CA ASP A 65 13.06 -23.23 -13.44
C ASP A 65 12.16 -23.66 -14.61
N GLY A 66 11.01 -23.00 -14.79
CA GLY A 66 10.09 -23.19 -15.90
C GLY A 66 10.36 -22.33 -17.14
N VAL A 67 11.39 -21.46 -17.14
CA VAL A 67 11.79 -20.66 -18.30
C VAL A 67 12.83 -21.46 -19.09
N PRO A 68 12.55 -21.81 -20.35
CA PRO A 68 13.55 -22.45 -21.19
C PRO A 68 14.78 -21.58 -21.40
N SER A 69 15.90 -22.24 -21.70
CA SER A 69 17.16 -21.61 -22.11
C SER A 69 17.84 -20.65 -21.13
N ILE A 70 17.50 -20.66 -19.84
CA ILE A 70 18.19 -19.82 -18.84
C ILE A 70 19.70 -19.90 -18.97
N GLY A 71 20.31 -18.73 -19.14
CA GLY A 71 21.75 -18.55 -19.22
C GLY A 71 22.38 -19.02 -20.53
N ASP A 72 21.60 -19.40 -21.54
CA ASP A 72 22.08 -19.69 -22.88
C ASP A 72 22.13 -18.39 -23.70
N PRO A 73 23.33 -17.87 -24.02
CA PRO A 73 23.47 -16.59 -24.73
C PRO A 73 23.05 -16.67 -26.22
N SER A 74 22.53 -17.80 -26.70
CA SER A 74 22.09 -17.95 -28.09
C SER A 74 20.57 -17.94 -28.26
N ILE A 75 19.80 -18.07 -27.18
CA ILE A 75 18.35 -18.24 -27.23
C ILE A 75 17.70 -17.79 -25.91
N GLY A 76 16.62 -17.00 -26.03
CA GLY A 76 16.11 -16.23 -24.90
C GLY A 76 16.92 -14.95 -24.69
N VAL A 77 16.25 -13.83 -24.49
CA VAL A 77 16.92 -12.58 -24.11
C VAL A 77 17.19 -12.61 -22.60
N THR A 78 18.46 -12.45 -22.21
CA THR A 78 18.94 -12.61 -20.83
C THR A 78 18.17 -11.77 -19.82
N GLU A 79 17.77 -10.56 -20.19
CA GLU A 79 17.02 -9.59 -19.38
C GLU A 79 15.68 -10.12 -18.89
N TRP A 80 15.09 -11.03 -19.68
CA TRP A 80 13.69 -11.46 -19.58
C TRP A 80 13.56 -12.94 -19.23
N GLU A 81 14.63 -13.59 -18.72
CA GLU A 81 14.65 -15.00 -18.30
C GLU A 81 13.91 -15.27 -16.97
N GLY A 82 12.63 -14.91 -16.90
CA GLY A 82 11.77 -15.04 -15.73
C GLY A 82 11.21 -13.70 -15.28
N TRP A 83 10.75 -13.64 -14.03
CA TRP A 83 10.53 -12.36 -13.37
C TRP A 83 11.86 -11.59 -13.28
N SER A 84 11.83 -10.33 -13.67
CA SER A 84 12.99 -9.44 -13.73
C SER A 84 12.61 -8.09 -13.16
N ILE A 85 13.41 -7.56 -12.24
CA ILE A 85 13.25 -6.18 -11.78
C ILE A 85 13.96 -5.30 -12.79
N THR A 86 13.28 -4.36 -13.39
CA THR A 86 13.81 -3.54 -14.49
C THR A 86 13.52 -2.06 -14.29
N ASN A 87 14.44 -1.21 -14.72
CA ASN A 87 14.19 0.20 -14.85
C ASN A 87 13.07 0.42 -15.87
N PHE A 88 12.05 1.18 -15.49
CA PHE A 88 10.86 1.35 -16.32
C PHE A 88 11.21 1.93 -17.70
N LYS A 89 12.10 2.93 -17.76
CA LYS A 89 12.52 3.54 -19.02
C LYS A 89 13.29 2.56 -19.90
N PHE A 90 14.16 1.73 -19.33
CA PHE A 90 14.86 0.69 -20.11
C PHE A 90 13.88 -0.29 -20.72
N TRP A 91 12.93 -0.79 -19.91
CA TRP A 91 11.91 -1.73 -20.37
C TRP A 91 11.06 -1.19 -21.52
N THR A 92 10.65 0.08 -21.45
CA THR A 92 9.88 0.69 -22.54
C THR A 92 10.74 0.97 -23.78
N GLU A 93 11.99 1.39 -23.61
CA GLU A 93 12.92 1.71 -24.71
C GLU A 93 13.23 0.50 -25.59
N VAL A 94 13.57 -0.64 -24.98
CA VAL A 94 14.04 -1.83 -25.73
C VAL A 94 12.92 -2.54 -26.48
N ALA A 95 11.69 -2.47 -25.94
CA ALA A 95 10.49 -2.94 -26.63
C ALA A 95 10.00 -2.01 -27.76
N GLY A 96 10.82 -1.05 -28.19
CA GLY A 96 10.49 -0.10 -29.26
C GLY A 96 9.49 1.00 -28.86
N GLY A 97 9.21 1.15 -27.57
CA GLY A 97 8.38 2.23 -27.03
C GLY A 97 9.03 3.59 -27.24
N ASN A 98 8.35 4.47 -27.98
CA ASN A 98 8.72 5.88 -28.12
C ASN A 98 7.75 6.79 -27.36
N GLY A 99 7.14 6.28 -26.28
CA GLY A 99 6.14 6.98 -25.44
C GLY A 99 4.68 6.61 -25.73
N ASP A 100 4.42 5.79 -26.76
CA ASP A 100 3.09 5.41 -27.22
C ASP A 100 2.87 3.88 -27.27
N GLY A 101 3.84 3.07 -26.86
CA GLY A 101 3.75 1.61 -26.83
C GLY A 101 2.88 1.09 -25.67
N PRO A 102 2.48 -0.21 -25.67
CA PRO A 102 1.70 -0.78 -24.58
C PRO A 102 2.39 -0.67 -23.20
N ARG A 103 3.72 -0.85 -23.15
CA ARG A 103 4.52 -0.75 -21.92
C ARG A 103 4.59 0.69 -21.39
N ASP A 104 4.61 1.68 -22.29
CA ASP A 104 4.57 3.10 -21.92
C ASP A 104 3.28 3.49 -21.20
N GLN A 105 2.21 2.69 -21.32
CA GLN A 105 0.91 3.00 -20.72
C GLN A 105 0.82 2.69 -19.23
N PHE A 106 1.78 1.98 -18.63
CA PHE A 106 1.80 1.71 -17.19
C PHE A 106 2.16 2.97 -16.39
N LYS A 107 1.21 3.90 -16.26
CA LYS A 107 1.45 5.24 -15.71
C LYS A 107 1.63 5.27 -14.20
N SER A 108 1.17 4.24 -13.50
CA SER A 108 1.35 4.08 -12.05
C SER A 108 2.71 3.49 -11.65
N SER A 109 3.55 3.11 -12.61
CA SER A 109 4.91 2.63 -12.34
C SER A 109 5.81 3.68 -11.68
N SER A 110 6.73 3.23 -10.85
CA SER A 110 7.85 3.95 -10.26
C SER A 110 9.12 3.87 -11.12
N ASP A 111 10.31 4.08 -10.55
CA ASP A 111 11.57 4.07 -11.31
C ASP A 111 11.95 2.64 -11.75
N SER A 112 11.62 1.65 -10.94
CA SER A 112 11.85 0.23 -11.23
C SER A 112 10.56 -0.57 -11.02
N VAL A 113 10.30 -1.51 -11.93
CA VAL A 113 9.11 -2.38 -11.89
C VAL A 113 9.54 -3.84 -11.92
N ILE A 114 8.70 -4.75 -11.43
CA ILE A 114 8.92 -6.19 -11.62
C ILE A 114 8.10 -6.67 -12.82
N VAL A 115 8.75 -7.36 -13.76
CA VAL A 115 8.17 -7.73 -15.05
C VAL A 115 8.49 -9.19 -15.37
N ALA A 116 7.51 -9.93 -15.86
CA ALA A 116 7.72 -11.12 -16.66
C ALA A 116 7.32 -10.81 -18.11
N ASP A 117 8.31 -10.81 -19.01
CA ASP A 117 8.17 -10.36 -20.40
C ASP A 117 8.48 -11.49 -21.40
N PRO A 118 7.57 -12.46 -21.58
CA PRO A 118 7.77 -13.56 -22.49
C PRO A 118 7.84 -13.13 -23.96
N ASP A 119 7.24 -11.98 -24.33
CA ASP A 119 7.41 -11.32 -25.64
C ASP A 119 8.88 -10.99 -25.90
N GLN A 120 9.49 -10.15 -25.06
CA GLN A 120 10.88 -9.75 -25.24
C GLN A 120 11.86 -10.91 -25.02
N TRP A 121 11.55 -11.85 -24.12
CA TRP A 121 12.32 -13.10 -24.00
C TRP A 121 12.33 -13.88 -25.32
N ASN A 122 11.21 -13.91 -26.05
CA ASN A 122 11.05 -14.72 -27.25
C ASN A 122 11.81 -14.17 -28.47
N ASP A 123 12.12 -12.87 -28.48
CA ASP A 123 12.78 -12.16 -29.58
C ASP A 123 14.13 -12.78 -29.99
N ARG A 124 14.82 -13.43 -29.05
CA ARG A 124 16.05 -14.16 -29.35
C ARG A 124 15.79 -15.64 -29.61
N GLY A 125 15.62 -15.98 -30.87
CA GLY A 125 15.67 -17.37 -31.31
C GLY A 125 14.37 -18.15 -31.10
N ASN A 126 13.27 -17.50 -30.71
CA ASN A 126 11.93 -18.07 -30.57
C ASN A 126 11.89 -19.33 -29.65
N PRO A 127 12.35 -19.22 -28.39
CA PRO A 127 12.34 -20.31 -27.43
C PRO A 127 10.95 -20.84 -27.09
N ALA A 128 9.92 -19.99 -27.07
CA ALA A 128 8.54 -20.40 -26.78
C ALA A 128 8.10 -21.58 -27.68
N GLU A 129 8.42 -21.46 -28.98
CA GLU A 129 8.05 -22.46 -29.99
C GLU A 129 9.05 -23.62 -30.08
N LYS A 130 10.34 -23.38 -29.81
CA LYS A 130 11.39 -24.40 -30.00
C LYS A 130 11.62 -25.28 -28.78
N LEU A 131 11.49 -24.71 -27.59
CA LEU A 131 11.90 -25.33 -26.33
C LEU A 131 10.71 -25.54 -25.38
N GLY A 132 9.68 -24.72 -25.49
CA GLY A 132 8.47 -24.78 -24.69
C GLY A 132 8.05 -23.41 -24.19
N PRO A 133 6.83 -23.28 -23.63
CA PRO A 133 6.34 -22.00 -23.16
C PRO A 133 7.10 -21.48 -21.95
N PHE A 134 7.08 -20.16 -21.78
CA PHE A 134 7.64 -19.47 -20.63
C PHE A 134 6.82 -19.74 -19.36
N LYS A 135 7.52 -19.97 -18.24
CA LYS A 135 6.92 -20.06 -16.90
C LYS A 135 7.86 -19.56 -15.82
N SER A 136 7.38 -18.63 -14.99
CA SER A 136 8.15 -18.10 -13.86
C SER A 136 7.22 -17.75 -12.69
N ALA A 137 7.70 -17.94 -11.46
CA ALA A 137 6.98 -17.59 -10.25
C ALA A 137 7.79 -16.63 -9.38
N LEU A 138 7.09 -15.65 -8.80
CA LEU A 138 7.62 -14.72 -7.82
C LEU A 138 6.94 -14.99 -6.48
N TYR A 139 7.72 -15.04 -5.41
CA TYR A 139 7.23 -15.22 -4.05
C TYR A 139 7.70 -14.07 -3.18
N THR A 140 6.77 -13.49 -2.41
CA THR A 140 7.10 -12.52 -1.35
C THR A 140 7.93 -13.19 -0.26
N PRO A 141 8.62 -12.42 0.60
CA PRO A 141 9.04 -12.92 1.90
C PRO A 141 7.82 -13.37 2.72
N LYS A 142 8.09 -14.03 3.85
CA LYS A 142 7.09 -14.24 4.89
C LYS A 142 6.71 -12.89 5.50
N ILE A 143 5.48 -12.45 5.26
CA ILE A 143 4.97 -11.20 5.80
C ILE A 143 4.31 -11.51 7.14
N PRO A 144 4.79 -10.93 8.26
CA PRO A 144 4.22 -11.19 9.57
C PRO A 144 2.82 -10.59 9.70
N ILE A 145 1.87 -11.42 10.15
CA ILE A 145 0.47 -11.04 10.41
C ILE A 145 -0.03 -11.51 11.79
N HIS A 146 0.87 -12.06 12.62
CA HIS A 146 0.57 -12.59 13.96
C HIS A 146 -0.03 -11.59 14.96
N ASN A 147 0.08 -10.28 14.70
CA ASN A 147 -0.50 -9.23 15.56
C ASN A 147 -1.90 -8.80 15.09
N LEU A 148 -2.46 -9.42 14.04
CA LEU A 148 -3.81 -9.11 13.61
C LEU A 148 -4.83 -9.74 14.56
N VAL A 149 -5.77 -8.91 15.01
CA VAL A 149 -6.90 -9.36 15.84
C VAL A 149 -7.87 -10.22 15.04
N ASP A 150 -8.59 -11.11 15.73
CA ASP A 150 -9.67 -11.90 15.13
C ASP A 150 -10.71 -10.96 14.48
N GLY A 151 -10.97 -11.15 13.17
CA GLY A 151 -11.90 -10.31 12.40
C GLY A 151 -11.25 -9.12 11.66
N ALA A 152 -9.93 -8.95 11.75
CA ALA A 152 -9.21 -8.06 10.85
C ALA A 152 -9.39 -8.48 9.38
N SER A 153 -9.64 -7.51 8.53
CA SER A 153 -9.53 -7.65 7.08
C SER A 153 -8.06 -7.58 6.68
N LEU A 154 -7.67 -8.39 5.71
CA LEU A 154 -6.35 -8.36 5.10
C LEU A 154 -6.54 -8.15 3.61
N ASN A 155 -5.92 -7.13 3.04
CA ASN A 155 -6.08 -6.77 1.63
C ASN A 155 -4.73 -6.71 0.94
N LEU A 156 -4.60 -7.42 -0.18
CA LEU A 156 -3.49 -7.30 -1.11
C LEU A 156 -3.82 -6.23 -2.14
N ARG A 157 -2.95 -5.22 -2.28
CA ARG A 157 -3.02 -4.23 -3.34
C ARG A 157 -1.75 -4.26 -4.18
N LEU A 158 -1.87 -4.03 -5.48
CA LEU A 158 -0.75 -3.70 -6.35
C LEU A 158 -1.20 -2.85 -7.53
N ASP A 159 -0.27 -2.13 -8.13
CA ASP A 159 -0.43 -1.50 -9.43
C ASP A 159 0.00 -2.51 -10.51
N ASN A 160 -0.85 -2.70 -11.54
CA ASN A 160 -0.78 -3.80 -12.49
C ASN A 160 -0.71 -3.30 -13.94
N SER A 161 0.07 -4.00 -14.76
CA SER A 161 0.04 -3.88 -16.22
C SER A 161 0.08 -5.26 -16.86
N TRP A 162 -0.95 -5.59 -17.63
CA TRP A 162 -1.14 -6.88 -18.28
C TRP A 162 -1.45 -6.70 -19.76
N LEU A 163 -0.66 -7.39 -20.59
CA LEU A 163 -0.94 -7.56 -22.02
C LEU A 163 -1.06 -9.06 -22.32
N PRO A 164 -2.23 -9.56 -22.75
CA PRO A 164 -2.39 -10.96 -23.13
C PRO A 164 -1.57 -11.30 -24.38
N GLY A 165 -0.69 -12.28 -24.27
CA GLY A 165 0.14 -12.78 -25.37
C GLY A 165 -0.56 -13.78 -26.27
N GLU A 166 0.09 -14.07 -27.39
CA GLU A 166 -0.36 -15.01 -28.40
C GLU A 166 -0.32 -16.45 -27.89
N LYS A 167 -1.18 -17.30 -28.44
CA LYS A 167 -1.10 -18.75 -28.19
C LYS A 167 0.14 -19.31 -28.86
N THR A 168 0.82 -20.23 -28.18
CA THR A 168 1.89 -21.01 -28.81
C THR A 168 1.34 -21.89 -29.94
N SER A 169 2.20 -22.44 -30.80
CA SER A 169 1.76 -23.38 -31.85
C SER A 169 1.11 -24.65 -31.32
N ASN A 170 1.32 -24.99 -30.05
CA ASN A 170 0.67 -26.12 -29.38
C ASN A 170 -0.70 -25.75 -28.79
N GLY A 171 -1.11 -24.48 -28.90
CA GLY A 171 -2.40 -23.98 -28.43
C GLY A 171 -2.41 -23.52 -26.98
N ASP A 172 -1.25 -23.44 -26.32
CA ASP A 172 -1.14 -22.94 -24.95
C ASP A 172 -1.32 -21.42 -24.93
N SER A 173 -2.15 -20.91 -24.03
CA SER A 173 -2.36 -19.48 -23.78
C SER A 173 -1.60 -19.01 -22.54
N GLN A 174 -1.17 -17.74 -22.57
CA GLN A 174 -0.52 -17.10 -21.43
C GLN A 174 -1.47 -17.05 -20.24
N GLN A 175 -1.03 -17.59 -19.12
CA GLN A 175 -1.81 -17.69 -17.88
C GLN A 175 -1.10 -16.96 -16.74
N ALA A 176 -1.88 -16.28 -15.91
CA ALA A 176 -1.43 -15.71 -14.65
C ALA A 176 -2.22 -16.29 -13.48
N ARG A 177 -1.57 -16.49 -12.34
CA ARG A 177 -2.22 -16.92 -11.10
C ARG A 177 -1.62 -16.17 -9.92
N ILE A 178 -2.49 -15.66 -9.05
CA ILE A 178 -2.12 -15.12 -7.76
C ILE A 178 -2.64 -16.06 -6.68
N ALA A 179 -1.79 -16.40 -5.73
CA ALA A 179 -2.13 -17.31 -4.65
C ALA A 179 -1.45 -16.93 -3.34
N VAL A 180 -2.02 -17.34 -2.22
CA VAL A 180 -1.49 -17.08 -0.88
C VAL A 180 -1.26 -18.36 -0.11
N SER A 181 -0.25 -18.40 0.74
CA SER A 181 0.03 -19.48 1.67
C SER A 181 0.18 -18.89 3.06
N PHE A 182 -0.66 -19.34 4.00
CA PHE A 182 -0.58 -18.97 5.40
C PHE A 182 0.22 -20.03 6.18
N ASP A 183 1.16 -19.59 7.01
CA ASP A 183 1.98 -20.44 7.89
C ASP A 183 2.68 -21.62 7.19
N GLY A 184 3.01 -21.45 5.90
CA GLY A 184 3.61 -22.51 5.08
C GLY A 184 2.66 -23.64 4.66
N GLY A 185 1.34 -23.41 4.75
CA GLY A 185 0.30 -24.28 4.20
C GLY A 185 0.29 -24.34 2.67
N PRO A 186 -0.64 -25.10 2.06
CA PRO A 186 -0.80 -25.10 0.61
C PRO A 186 -1.15 -23.71 0.08
N PHE A 187 -0.73 -23.40 -1.16
CA PHE A 187 -1.14 -22.17 -1.83
C PHE A 187 -2.61 -22.24 -2.24
N GLU A 188 -3.38 -21.25 -1.78
CA GLU A 188 -4.78 -21.02 -2.12
C GLU A 188 -4.87 -19.94 -3.21
N GLU A 189 -5.53 -20.26 -4.32
CA GLU A 189 -5.69 -19.33 -5.44
C GLU A 189 -6.70 -18.23 -5.10
N ILE A 190 -6.30 -16.97 -5.31
CA ILE A 190 -7.17 -15.80 -5.13
C ILE A 190 -7.57 -15.16 -6.45
N GLU A 191 -6.76 -15.33 -7.50
CA GLU A 191 -7.01 -14.74 -8.82
C GLU A 191 -6.35 -15.59 -9.91
N ARG A 192 -7.00 -15.63 -11.09
CA ARG A 192 -6.49 -16.33 -12.27
C ARG A 192 -6.89 -15.58 -13.54
N TRP A 193 -5.91 -15.40 -14.43
CA TRP A 193 -6.11 -14.82 -15.75
C TRP A 193 -5.62 -15.75 -16.85
N ASP A 194 -6.22 -15.60 -18.03
CA ASP A 194 -5.85 -16.30 -19.26
C ASP A 194 -5.89 -15.32 -20.44
N SER A 195 -5.00 -15.50 -21.42
CA SER A 195 -4.98 -14.70 -22.65
C SER A 195 -5.96 -15.20 -23.70
N ASP A 196 -6.52 -16.41 -23.55
CA ASP A 196 -7.50 -16.98 -24.48
C ASP A 196 -8.88 -16.31 -24.33
N PRO A 197 -9.41 -15.62 -25.36
CA PRO A 197 -10.75 -15.02 -25.32
C PRO A 197 -11.89 -16.02 -25.09
N GLU A 198 -11.65 -17.32 -25.31
CA GLU A 198 -12.63 -18.38 -25.05
C GLU A 198 -12.58 -18.90 -23.61
N SER A 199 -11.57 -18.52 -22.83
CA SER A 199 -11.40 -18.95 -21.44
C SER A 199 -12.40 -18.25 -20.52
N PRO A 200 -12.98 -18.95 -19.52
CA PRO A 200 -13.76 -18.29 -18.46
C PRO A 200 -12.91 -17.36 -17.58
N PHE A 201 -11.58 -17.44 -17.67
CA PHE A 201 -10.63 -16.59 -16.97
C PHE A 201 -10.00 -15.53 -17.89
N PHE A 202 -10.58 -15.29 -19.07
CA PHE A 202 -10.04 -14.31 -20.01
C PHE A 202 -9.91 -12.93 -19.37
N LYS A 203 -8.69 -12.38 -19.40
CA LYS A 203 -8.42 -10.99 -19.01
C LYS A 203 -8.01 -10.17 -20.25
N PRO A 204 -8.80 -9.15 -20.64
CA PRO A 204 -8.42 -8.26 -21.73
C PRO A 204 -7.18 -7.42 -21.36
N PRO A 205 -6.54 -6.73 -22.32
CA PRO A 205 -5.45 -5.82 -22.03
C PRO A 205 -5.83 -4.80 -20.94
N ALA A 206 -4.98 -4.66 -19.93
CA ALA A 206 -5.16 -3.74 -18.82
C ALA A 206 -3.78 -3.17 -18.46
N LEU A 207 -3.42 -2.07 -19.14
CA LEU A 207 -2.04 -1.59 -19.15
C LEU A 207 -1.69 -0.68 -17.98
N ASP A 208 -2.68 -0.25 -17.20
CA ASP A 208 -2.53 0.55 -15.97
C ASP A 208 -3.80 0.40 -15.12
N GLU A 209 -3.75 -0.39 -14.06
CA GLU A 209 -4.86 -0.55 -13.12
C GLU A 209 -4.35 -0.81 -11.69
N ALA A 210 -5.12 -0.38 -10.70
CA ALA A 210 -4.89 -0.77 -9.31
C ALA A 210 -5.78 -1.95 -8.97
N LEU A 211 -5.18 -3.06 -8.55
CA LEU A 211 -5.89 -4.27 -8.13
C LEU A 211 -5.88 -4.38 -6.62
N ILE A 212 -7.01 -4.81 -6.05
CA ILE A 212 -7.19 -5.05 -4.62
C ILE A 212 -7.95 -6.35 -4.41
N TRP A 213 -7.40 -7.27 -3.62
CA TRP A 213 -8.05 -8.50 -3.20
C TRP A 213 -8.15 -8.56 -1.68
N SER A 214 -9.33 -8.87 -1.17
CA SER A 214 -9.49 -9.25 0.24
C SER A 214 -9.10 -10.72 0.41
N LEU A 215 -8.24 -10.98 1.40
CA LEU A 215 -7.74 -12.30 1.72
C LEU A 215 -8.54 -12.88 2.89
N ASP A 216 -8.94 -14.14 2.76
CA ASP A 216 -9.57 -14.87 3.85
C ASP A 216 -8.52 -15.21 4.91
N LEU A 217 -8.45 -14.41 5.97
CA LEU A 217 -7.49 -14.57 7.06
C LEU A 217 -7.84 -15.78 7.94
N PRO A 218 -7.00 -16.84 7.99
CA PRO A 218 -7.22 -17.94 8.92
C PRO A 218 -7.03 -17.48 10.37
N LYS A 219 -7.81 -18.04 11.29
CA LYS A 219 -7.68 -17.74 12.72
C LYS A 219 -6.27 -18.04 13.22
N ASN A 220 -5.67 -17.08 13.92
CA ASN A 220 -4.32 -17.16 14.48
C ASN A 220 -3.20 -17.38 13.43
N ALA A 221 -3.41 -17.00 12.16
CA ALA A 221 -2.34 -17.05 11.17
C ALA A 221 -1.17 -16.14 11.58
N SER A 222 0.06 -16.61 11.43
CA SER A 222 1.25 -15.90 11.89
C SER A 222 2.00 -15.19 10.76
N ASP A 223 2.07 -15.83 9.59
CA ASP A 223 2.66 -15.25 8.38
C ASP A 223 1.88 -15.62 7.12
N VAL A 224 2.03 -14.78 6.09
CA VAL A 224 1.53 -15.03 4.74
C VAL A 224 2.65 -14.88 3.71
N VAL A 225 2.64 -15.74 2.69
CA VAL A 225 3.46 -15.64 1.49
C VAL A 225 2.53 -15.54 0.28
N ILE A 226 2.82 -14.61 -0.62
CA ILE A 226 2.04 -14.38 -1.84
C ILE A 226 2.87 -14.84 -3.04
N GLN A 227 2.23 -15.57 -3.94
CA GLN A 227 2.81 -16.08 -5.18
C GLN A 227 2.18 -15.40 -6.39
N PHE A 228 3.01 -14.93 -7.30
CA PHE A 228 2.63 -14.44 -8.63
C PHE A 228 3.25 -15.37 -9.68
N LEU A 229 2.43 -16.20 -10.30
CA LEU A 229 2.85 -17.17 -11.31
C LEU A 229 2.38 -16.71 -12.68
N ILE A 230 3.30 -16.63 -13.63
CA ILE A 230 3.00 -16.62 -15.06
C ILE A 230 3.41 -17.96 -15.66
N GLY A 231 2.63 -18.50 -16.58
CA GLY A 231 2.92 -19.76 -17.23
C GLY A 231 2.26 -19.87 -18.59
N ASN A 232 2.67 -20.90 -19.35
CA ASN A 232 2.12 -21.20 -20.67
C ASN A 232 2.23 -20.03 -21.66
N ALA A 233 3.16 -19.10 -21.41
CA ALA A 233 3.25 -17.88 -22.18
C ALA A 233 4.13 -18.06 -23.42
N GLY A 234 3.64 -17.57 -24.56
CA GLY A 234 4.34 -17.50 -25.82
C GLY A 234 4.86 -16.08 -26.08
N ASP A 235 4.64 -15.61 -27.30
CA ASP A 235 5.07 -14.29 -27.75
C ASP A 235 4.00 -13.20 -27.53
N GLY A 236 4.34 -11.92 -27.66
CA GLY A 236 3.36 -10.82 -27.79
C GLY A 236 2.70 -10.29 -26.50
N GLY A 237 2.98 -10.88 -25.34
CA GLY A 237 2.39 -10.47 -24.05
C GLY A 237 3.39 -10.28 -22.91
N PHE A 238 2.92 -9.66 -21.83
CA PHE A 238 3.69 -9.45 -20.61
C PHE A 238 2.81 -9.31 -19.37
N TRP A 239 3.43 -9.44 -18.20
CA TRP A 239 2.85 -9.05 -16.92
C TRP A 239 3.86 -8.24 -16.11
N ALA A 240 3.50 -7.01 -15.75
CA ALA A 240 4.26 -6.14 -14.87
C ALA A 240 3.45 -5.74 -13.65
N MET A 241 4.15 -5.53 -12.52
CA MET A 241 3.57 -5.09 -11.27
C MET A 241 4.46 -4.07 -10.60
N ASP A 242 3.84 -3.23 -9.77
CA ASP A 242 4.53 -2.29 -8.90
C ASP A 242 3.69 -2.00 -7.64
N GLN A 243 4.29 -1.33 -6.65
CA GLN A 243 3.62 -0.79 -5.46
C GLN A 243 2.81 -1.85 -4.70
N LEU A 244 3.41 -3.03 -4.52
CA LEU A 244 2.78 -4.12 -3.78
C LEU A 244 2.59 -3.68 -2.33
N MET A 245 1.36 -3.80 -1.83
CA MET A 245 1.01 -3.46 -0.46
C MET A 245 0.15 -4.55 0.16
N LEU A 246 0.49 -4.96 1.39
CA LEU A 246 -0.39 -5.74 2.24
C LEU A 246 -0.93 -4.82 3.32
N ILE A 247 -2.25 -4.65 3.37
CA ILE A 247 -2.94 -3.71 4.24
C ILE A 247 -3.84 -4.52 5.16
N SER A 248 -3.69 -4.36 6.47
CA SER A 248 -4.74 -4.79 7.40
C SER A 248 -5.68 -3.63 7.67
N GLY A 249 -6.99 -3.90 7.66
CA GLY A 249 -7.97 -3.04 8.30
C GLY A 249 -8.58 -3.83 9.44
N CYS A 250 -8.58 -3.30 10.66
CA CYS A 250 -9.44 -3.83 11.71
C CYS A 250 -10.88 -3.57 11.23
N GLY A 251 -11.66 -4.61 10.92
CA GLY A 251 -13.11 -4.42 10.88
C GLY A 251 -13.56 -3.81 12.21
N ALA A 252 -14.66 -3.06 12.26
CA ALA A 252 -15.08 -2.26 13.43
C ALA A 252 -14.91 -3.00 14.77
N ALA A 253 -13.73 -2.87 15.38
CA ALA A 253 -13.34 -3.62 16.55
C ALA A 253 -13.83 -2.80 17.74
N VAL A 254 -14.74 -3.39 18.51
CA VAL A 254 -15.34 -2.68 19.63
C VAL A 254 -14.25 -2.32 20.64
N GLY A 255 -14.19 -1.04 21.02
CA GLY A 255 -13.18 -0.45 21.89
C GLY A 255 -11.92 0.07 21.19
N ASP A 256 -11.69 -0.24 19.91
CA ASP A 256 -10.62 0.36 19.10
C ASP A 256 -11.19 1.64 18.45
N MET A 257 -11.05 2.75 19.17
CA MET A 257 -11.68 4.01 18.80
C MET A 257 -10.91 4.74 17.71
N THR A 258 -9.66 4.37 17.48
CA THR A 258 -8.82 4.94 16.42
C THR A 258 -8.76 4.07 15.16
N GLN A 259 -9.23 2.82 15.25
CA GLN A 259 -9.21 1.80 14.19
C GLN A 259 -7.81 1.57 13.60
N ASP A 260 -6.78 1.66 14.44
CA ASP A 260 -5.40 1.39 14.06
C ASP A 260 -4.91 0.00 14.50
N CYS A 261 -5.82 -0.80 15.06
CA CYS A 261 -5.64 -2.17 15.52
C CYS A 261 -4.72 -2.30 16.74
N VAL A 262 -4.52 -1.20 17.47
CA VAL A 262 -3.78 -1.17 18.72
C VAL A 262 -4.71 -0.65 19.80
N TYR A 263 -4.94 -1.44 20.85
CA TYR A 263 -5.60 -0.92 22.05
C TYR A 263 -4.55 -0.15 22.86
N GLU A 264 -4.64 1.18 22.85
CA GLU A 264 -3.72 2.06 23.58
C GLU A 264 -4.41 3.28 24.20
N SER A 265 -3.61 4.24 24.70
CA SER A 265 -4.16 5.46 25.30
C SER A 265 -4.92 6.33 24.30
N ASP A 266 -4.56 6.25 23.02
CA ASP A 266 -5.17 7.05 21.96
C ASP A 266 -6.65 6.63 21.77
N ASP A 267 -7.00 5.36 21.98
CA ASP A 267 -8.41 4.92 21.96
C ASP A 267 -9.20 5.48 23.13
N VAL A 268 -8.57 5.63 24.29
CA VAL A 268 -9.21 6.23 25.46
C VAL A 268 -9.53 7.69 25.19
N ASP A 269 -8.59 8.42 24.58
CA ASP A 269 -8.78 9.82 24.21
C ASP A 269 -9.86 9.97 23.13
N ALA A 270 -9.86 9.10 22.13
CA ALA A 270 -10.87 9.07 21.07
C ALA A 270 -12.26 8.65 21.60
N PHE A 271 -12.34 7.75 22.59
CA PHE A 271 -13.59 7.44 23.32
C PHE A 271 -14.13 8.66 24.06
N ILE A 272 -13.25 9.41 24.73
CA ILE A 272 -13.60 10.64 25.42
C ILE A 272 -14.06 11.72 24.44
N GLU A 273 -13.38 11.87 23.30
CA GLU A 273 -13.80 12.78 22.22
C GLU A 273 -15.20 12.41 21.74
N ALA A 274 -15.45 11.14 21.42
CA ALA A 274 -16.75 10.68 20.92
C ALA A 274 -17.90 10.87 21.93
N LEU A 275 -17.64 10.79 23.24
CA LEU A 275 -18.62 11.10 24.29
C LEU A 275 -18.94 12.60 24.40
N ARG A 276 -18.05 13.49 23.94
CA ARG A 276 -18.14 14.94 24.13
C ARG A 276 -18.54 15.69 22.87
N ASP A 277 -17.92 15.33 21.75
CA ASP A 277 -18.10 15.90 20.43
C ASP A 277 -18.16 14.78 19.39
N VAL A 278 -19.37 14.30 19.21
CA VAL A 278 -19.71 13.28 18.22
C VAL A 278 -19.30 13.67 16.80
N ASP A 279 -19.55 14.92 16.43
CA ASP A 279 -19.30 15.40 15.07
C ASP A 279 -17.81 15.61 14.85
N GLY A 280 -17.10 16.09 15.87
CA GLY A 280 -15.64 16.15 15.94
C GLY A 280 -15.02 14.77 15.71
N TYR A 281 -15.43 13.78 16.50
CA TYR A 281 -14.96 12.40 16.38
C TYR A 281 -15.21 11.81 14.98
N ASN A 282 -16.44 11.88 14.47
CA ASN A 282 -16.76 11.32 13.15
C ASN A 282 -15.97 12.04 12.03
N SER A 283 -15.67 13.33 12.20
CA SER A 283 -14.88 14.12 11.25
C SER A 283 -13.37 13.83 11.35
N SER A 284 -12.85 13.44 12.51
CA SER A 284 -11.44 13.12 12.73
C SER A 284 -11.10 11.67 12.38
N HIS A 285 -12.05 10.74 12.51
CA HIS A 285 -11.80 9.30 12.40
C HIS A 285 -12.42 8.66 11.15
N SER A 286 -13.32 9.31 10.40
CA SER A 286 -13.89 8.82 9.13
C SER A 286 -14.82 7.60 9.22
N PHE A 287 -15.27 7.22 10.41
CA PHE A 287 -16.23 6.13 10.63
C PHE A 287 -17.28 6.49 11.69
N PRO A 288 -18.47 5.86 11.67
CA PRO A 288 -19.50 6.13 12.65
C PRO A 288 -19.12 5.58 14.03
N ARG A 289 -19.05 6.44 15.04
CA ARG A 289 -18.74 6.06 16.42
C ARG A 289 -19.53 4.88 16.99
N HIS A 290 -20.78 4.70 16.57
CA HIS A 290 -21.66 3.62 17.06
C HIS A 290 -21.23 2.22 16.58
N GLN A 291 -20.23 2.14 15.70
CA GLN A 291 -19.67 0.85 15.27
C GLN A 291 -18.57 0.34 16.19
N VAL A 292 -17.79 1.24 16.81
CA VAL A 292 -16.64 0.89 17.65
C VAL A 292 -16.84 1.22 19.13
N GLY A 293 -17.66 2.23 19.43
CA GLY A 293 -17.88 2.72 20.80
C GLY A 293 -19.21 2.31 21.42
N ASP A 294 -20.06 1.57 20.70
CA ASP A 294 -21.32 1.00 21.23
C ASP A 294 -21.04 -0.37 21.86
N LEU A 295 -20.79 -0.35 23.17
CA LEU A 295 -20.46 -1.53 23.97
C LEU A 295 -21.73 -2.20 24.54
N THR A 296 -22.88 -1.54 24.41
CA THR A 296 -24.18 -2.06 24.87
C THR A 296 -25.05 -2.62 23.73
N ALA A 297 -24.63 -2.43 22.48
CA ALA A 297 -25.30 -2.82 21.26
C ALA A 297 -26.71 -2.20 21.10
N ASP A 298 -26.89 -0.98 21.59
CA ASP A 298 -28.14 -0.22 21.48
C ASP A 298 -28.14 0.79 20.32
N PHE A 299 -27.08 0.78 19.50
CA PHE A 299 -26.77 1.71 18.41
C PHE A 299 -26.48 3.15 18.87
N GLU A 300 -26.31 3.38 20.16
CA GLU A 300 -26.04 4.70 20.73
C GLU A 300 -24.76 4.68 21.57
N MET A 301 -23.69 5.28 21.05
CA MET A 301 -22.52 5.55 21.89
C MET A 301 -22.85 6.66 22.91
N ASN A 302 -22.90 6.31 24.20
CA ASN A 302 -23.23 7.17 25.31
C ASN A 302 -22.54 6.72 26.63
N PHE A 303 -22.91 7.32 27.77
CA PHE A 303 -22.30 7.00 29.07
C PHE A 303 -22.53 5.56 29.54
N ALA A 304 -23.52 4.84 28.99
CA ALA A 304 -23.78 3.44 29.27
C ALA A 304 -22.69 2.50 28.73
N ASP A 305 -21.92 2.94 27.74
CA ASP A 305 -20.82 2.16 27.14
C ASP A 305 -19.55 2.18 27.99
N ILE A 306 -19.41 3.14 28.90
CA ILE A 306 -18.22 3.33 29.74
C ILE A 306 -17.78 2.04 30.46
N PRO A 307 -18.67 1.29 31.16
CA PRO A 307 -18.25 0.08 31.85
C PRO A 307 -17.71 -0.99 30.88
N GLY A 308 -18.34 -1.14 29.71
CA GLY A 308 -17.91 -2.08 28.68
C GLY A 308 -16.57 -1.67 28.08
N PHE A 309 -16.40 -0.39 27.79
CA PHE A 309 -15.17 0.15 27.22
C PHE A 309 -14.00 -0.01 28.19
N VAL A 310 -14.20 0.35 29.47
CA VAL A 310 -13.19 0.16 30.52
C VAL A 310 -12.84 -1.32 30.68
N ALA A 311 -13.82 -2.23 30.63
CA ALA A 311 -13.55 -3.67 30.70
C ALA A 311 -12.71 -4.14 29.51
N LYS A 312 -13.06 -3.70 28.29
CA LYS A 312 -12.34 -4.03 27.06
C LYS A 312 -10.89 -3.53 27.09
N MET A 313 -10.66 -2.27 27.44
CA MET A 313 -9.30 -1.71 27.52
C MET A 313 -8.44 -2.46 28.55
N ASN A 314 -9.00 -2.84 29.71
CA ASN A 314 -8.26 -3.61 30.71
C ASN A 314 -7.98 -5.06 30.27
N GLU A 315 -8.89 -5.69 29.52
CA GLU A 315 -8.67 -7.01 28.90
C GLU A 315 -7.46 -6.98 27.95
N GLU A 316 -7.34 -5.89 27.19
CA GLU A 316 -6.26 -5.65 26.23
C GLU A 316 -4.99 -5.05 26.88
N GLY A 317 -4.96 -4.94 28.21
CA GLY A 317 -3.78 -4.51 28.96
C GLY A 317 -3.61 -2.99 29.12
N VAL A 318 -4.56 -2.19 28.65
CA VAL A 318 -4.59 -0.73 28.86
C VAL A 318 -5.30 -0.41 30.18
N ALA A 319 -4.51 0.03 31.16
CA ALA A 319 -5.00 0.32 32.50
C ALA A 319 -5.86 1.59 32.52
N VAL A 320 -7.18 1.42 32.50
CA VAL A 320 -8.15 2.51 32.63
C VAL A 320 -9.19 2.17 33.69
N THR A 321 -9.70 3.18 34.40
CA THR A 321 -10.75 3.01 35.41
C THR A 321 -11.93 3.91 35.11
N VAL A 322 -13.14 3.52 35.53
CA VAL A 322 -14.32 4.39 35.41
C VAL A 322 -14.07 5.78 36.03
N PRO A 323 -13.49 5.90 37.25
CA PRO A 323 -13.18 7.21 37.81
C PRO A 323 -12.16 8.03 37.00
N SER A 324 -11.12 7.39 36.45
CA SER A 324 -10.12 8.12 35.64
C SER A 324 -10.69 8.60 34.32
N LEU A 325 -11.54 7.79 33.67
CA LEU A 325 -12.23 8.18 32.44
C LEU A 325 -13.21 9.34 32.69
N ILE A 326 -14.03 9.25 33.74
CA ILE A 326 -14.97 10.32 34.12
C ILE A 326 -14.21 11.61 34.48
N ALA A 327 -13.07 11.51 35.17
CA ALA A 327 -12.25 12.67 35.48
C ALA A 327 -11.68 13.33 34.21
N ALA A 328 -11.26 12.55 33.22
CA ALA A 328 -10.76 13.07 31.94
C ALA A 328 -11.86 13.75 31.12
N ILE A 329 -13.07 13.20 31.08
CA ILE A 329 -14.25 13.82 30.44
C ILE A 329 -14.53 15.20 31.04
N ASN A 330 -14.42 15.35 32.37
CA ASN A 330 -14.71 16.58 33.10
C ASN A 330 -13.53 17.56 33.21
N GLY A 331 -12.30 17.12 32.91
CA GLY A 331 -11.07 17.87 33.18
C GLY A 331 -10.62 18.81 32.07
N VAL A 332 -11.22 18.73 30.89
CA VAL A 332 -10.84 19.56 29.74
C VAL A 332 -11.72 20.82 29.72
N PRO A 333 -11.14 22.04 29.81
CA PRO A 333 -11.90 23.28 29.79
C PRO A 333 -12.77 23.36 28.53
N GLU A 334 -14.05 23.70 28.67
CA GLU A 334 -14.85 24.04 27.50
C GLU A 334 -14.18 25.17 26.71
N PRO A 335 -14.26 25.18 25.37
CA PRO A 335 -13.77 26.31 24.60
C PRO A 335 -14.51 27.56 25.08
N ASN A 336 -13.76 28.49 25.70
CA ASN A 336 -14.28 29.74 26.21
C ASN A 336 -15.16 30.42 25.14
N LEU A 337 -16.47 30.52 25.40
CA LEU A 337 -17.42 31.40 24.71
C LEU A 337 -17.04 32.91 24.81
N GLY A 338 -15.87 33.24 25.34
CA GLY A 338 -15.38 34.60 25.60
C GLY A 338 -14.74 35.32 24.41
N MET A 339 -14.72 34.73 23.20
CA MET A 339 -14.13 35.36 22.01
C MET A 339 -15.15 35.66 20.90
N PHE A 340 -16.35 36.12 21.26
CA PHE A 340 -17.35 36.58 20.29
C PHE A 340 -18.08 37.86 20.74
N PHE A 341 -17.35 38.87 21.22
CA PHE A 341 -17.89 40.24 21.29
C PHE A 341 -16.78 41.28 21.15
N LEU A 342 -16.41 41.63 19.91
CA LEU A 342 -15.84 42.96 19.66
C LEU A 342 -15.88 43.42 18.19
N VAL A 343 -17.06 43.50 17.55
CA VAL A 343 -17.25 44.48 16.45
C VAL A 343 -18.72 44.93 16.38
N VAL A 344 -19.18 45.78 17.28
CA VAL A 344 -20.20 46.80 16.97
C VAL A 344 -19.97 48.01 17.87
N SER A 345 -19.93 49.20 17.26
CA SER A 345 -20.13 50.55 17.85
C SER A 345 -18.93 51.51 17.83
N VAL A 346 -18.55 52.02 16.66
CA VAL A 346 -18.20 53.45 16.52
C VAL A 346 -18.76 53.96 15.18
N ALA A 347 -20.07 54.18 15.16
CA ALA A 347 -20.71 55.06 14.19
C ALA A 347 -21.70 55.94 14.97
N MET A 348 -21.22 57.10 15.40
CA MET A 348 -21.95 58.33 15.71
C MET A 348 -21.14 59.15 16.72
N LEU A 349 -20.32 60.08 16.23
CA LEU A 349 -19.99 61.36 16.91
C LEU A 349 -19.07 62.23 16.05
N ILE A 350 -19.43 62.46 14.78
CA ILE A 350 -18.93 63.62 14.04
C ILE A 350 -20.13 64.23 13.31
N GLY A 351 -20.74 65.23 13.95
CA GLY A 351 -21.86 65.95 13.39
C GLY A 351 -22.31 67.09 14.30
N THR A 352 -21.76 68.28 14.03
CA THR A 352 -22.21 69.60 14.50
C THR A 352 -21.82 69.98 15.94
N ARG A 353 -21.32 71.17 16.27
CA ARG A 353 -21.17 72.48 15.60
C ARG A 353 -20.31 73.35 16.54
N ARG A 354 -19.43 74.19 16.03
CA ARG A 354 -19.56 75.67 16.16
C ARG A 354 -18.44 76.43 15.47
N CYS A 355 -18.88 77.47 14.77
CA CYS A 355 -18.12 78.46 14.03
C CYS A 355 -17.13 79.27 14.88
N ARG A 356 -16.21 79.90 14.12
CA ARG A 356 -15.83 81.34 14.17
C ARG A 356 -14.48 81.65 14.84
N ASP A 357 -13.45 81.97 14.04
CA ASP A 357 -13.05 83.36 13.79
C ASP A 357 -11.94 83.49 12.69
N ARG A 358 -12.22 84.44 11.76
CA ARG A 358 -11.36 85.43 11.08
C ARG A 358 -9.95 85.05 10.55
N ALA A 359 -9.80 85.09 9.22
CA ALA A 359 -9.17 86.20 8.47
C ALA A 359 -9.64 86.17 7.02
#